data_AF-A0A560W6A6-F1
#
_entry.id   AF-A0A560W6A6-F1
#
_cell.length_a   1.000
_cell.length_b   1.000
_cell.length_c   1.000
_cell.angle_alpha   90.00
_cell.angle_beta   90.00
_cell.angle_gamma   90.00
#
_symmetry.space_group_name_H-M   'P 1'
#
loop_
_entity.id
_entity.type
_entity.pdbx_description
1 polymer ?
#
loop_
_entity_poly.entity_id
_entity_poly.type
_entity_poly.pdbx_seq_one_letter_code
_entity_poly.pdbx_strand_id
1 'polypeptide(L)'
;MSRAKLNRSRPADTVEEILAKAGDALRARRRPFNEADGLRRLARKSPLPQAQETALVTRARRQLSVLTRLYLKDAQAVRHVEELAASLGDDGDGNRHPPFEDLDIDGAQLFGCMLHLAGHPQSAQFWWELAAGAGHLGATYCLHLHHTAQGARAQAIHWLDQFRLQAIDLDEEFLLGTARFTQWMHEHWPPTAHPSLLDEVLRLALYHSDDQPLVCRPERQIADRLHHLADHRT
;
A
#
# COMPACT_ATOMS: atom_id res chain seq x y z
N MET A 1 -24.06 -34.13 82.91
CA MET A 1 -23.64 -32.72 82.70
C MET A 1 -22.26 -32.79 82.06
N SER A 2 -21.89 -32.21 80.92
CA SER A 2 -22.53 -31.31 79.97
C SER A 2 -21.88 -31.53 78.59
N ARG A 3 -22.69 -31.60 77.53
CA ARG A 3 -22.27 -31.67 76.12
C ARG A 3 -22.02 -30.23 75.66
N ALA A 4 -20.76 -29.80 75.54
CA ALA A 4 -20.43 -28.47 75.04
C ALA A 4 -20.69 -28.43 73.52
N LYS A 5 -21.72 -27.67 73.13
CA LYS A 5 -22.10 -27.41 71.73
C LYS A 5 -20.95 -26.72 70.99
N LEU A 6 -20.40 -27.39 69.97
CA LEU A 6 -19.75 -26.69 68.87
C LEU A 6 -20.78 -25.77 68.20
N ASN A 7 -20.59 -24.46 68.30
CA ASN A 7 -21.21 -23.53 67.39
C ASN A 7 -20.22 -22.41 67.06
N ARG A 8 -19.31 -22.67 66.12
CA ARG A 8 -18.68 -21.58 65.36
C ARG A 8 -19.52 -21.40 64.11
N SER A 9 -20.43 -20.43 64.15
CA SER A 9 -21.15 -19.96 62.97
C SER A 9 -20.13 -19.36 61.99
N ARG A 10 -19.96 -20.02 60.84
CA ARG A 10 -19.17 -19.52 59.72
C ARG A 10 -20.06 -18.51 58.99
N PRO A 11 -19.69 -17.23 58.82
CA PRO A 11 -20.43 -16.38 57.92
C PRO A 11 -20.22 -16.96 56.51
N ALA A 12 -21.32 -17.32 55.86
CA ALA A 12 -21.30 -17.64 54.44
C ALA A 12 -21.21 -16.31 53.72
N ASP A 13 -19.98 -15.83 53.46
CA ASP A 13 -19.74 -14.67 52.59
C ASP A 13 -20.58 -14.90 51.32
N THR A 14 -21.41 -13.92 51.00
CA THR A 14 -22.33 -14.00 49.86
C THR A 14 -21.51 -14.07 48.57
N VAL A 15 -22.02 -14.71 47.50
CA VAL A 15 -21.27 -14.80 46.22
C VAL A 15 -20.82 -13.42 45.73
N GLU A 16 -21.63 -12.38 45.96
CA GLU A 16 -21.29 -10.99 45.70
C GLU A 16 -20.10 -10.45 46.51
N GLU A 17 -19.95 -10.83 47.78
CA GLU A 17 -18.80 -10.43 48.60
C GLU A 17 -17.52 -11.15 48.15
N ILE A 18 -17.63 -12.41 47.71
CA ILE A 18 -16.51 -13.15 47.13
C ILE A 18 -16.09 -12.50 45.81
N LEU A 19 -17.05 -12.14 44.96
CA LEU A 19 -16.79 -11.45 43.69
C LEU A 19 -16.23 -10.05 43.90
N ALA A 20 -16.71 -9.30 44.89
CA ALA A 20 -16.19 -7.99 45.25
C ALA A 20 -14.74 -8.07 45.75
N LYS A 21 -14.43 -8.98 46.69
CA LYS A 21 -13.06 -9.24 47.15
C LYS A 21 -12.15 -9.70 46.02
N ALA A 22 -12.64 -10.56 45.13
CA ALA A 22 -11.88 -11.01 43.96
C ALA A 22 -11.62 -9.86 42.98
N GLY A 23 -12.61 -8.99 42.75
CA GLY A 23 -12.50 -7.79 41.93
C GLY A 23 -11.47 -6.80 42.47
N ASP A 24 -11.45 -6.57 43.78
CA ASP A 24 -10.47 -5.69 44.43
C ASP A 24 -9.06 -6.28 44.41
N ALA A 25 -8.91 -7.60 44.62
CA ALA A 25 -7.63 -8.28 44.48
C ALA A 25 -7.09 -8.26 43.03
N LEU A 26 -7.98 -8.32 42.03
CA LEU A 26 -7.63 -8.20 40.61
C LEU A 26 -7.26 -6.77 40.22
N ARG A 27 -7.97 -5.76 40.74
CA ARG A 27 -7.61 -4.34 40.55
C ARG A 27 -6.27 -4.00 41.22
N ALA A 28 -6.02 -4.52 42.43
CA ALA A 28 -4.74 -4.36 43.11
C ALA A 28 -3.56 -5.04 42.39
N ARG A 29 -3.84 -6.10 41.60
CA ARG A 29 -2.84 -6.79 40.77
C ARG A 29 -2.63 -6.18 39.39
N ARG A 30 -3.48 -5.24 38.93
CA ARG A 30 -3.19 -4.48 37.71
C ARG A 30 -2.03 -3.53 38.00
N ARG A 31 -0.82 -4.01 37.70
CA ARG A 31 0.33 -3.13 37.47
C ARG A 31 -0.13 -2.03 36.50
N PRO A 32 0.16 -0.74 36.76
CA PRO A 32 -0.12 0.30 35.79
C PRO A 32 0.55 -0.10 34.47
N PHE A 33 -0.26 -0.25 33.43
CA PHE A 33 0.24 -0.57 32.10
C PHE A 33 1.02 0.64 31.60
N ASN A 34 2.34 0.57 31.74
CA ASN A 34 3.22 1.61 31.23
C ASN A 34 3.46 1.33 29.74
N GLU A 35 2.64 1.95 28.90
CA GLU A 35 2.69 1.81 27.44
C GLU A 35 4.09 2.11 26.89
N ALA A 36 4.75 3.16 27.36
CA ALA A 36 6.10 3.51 26.93
C ALA A 36 7.11 2.39 27.24
N ASP A 37 7.03 1.79 28.42
CA ASP A 37 7.90 0.68 28.81
C ASP A 37 7.55 -0.62 28.05
N GLY A 38 6.28 -0.81 27.71
CA GLY A 38 5.81 -1.88 26.83
C GLY A 38 6.37 -1.74 25.41
N LEU A 39 6.24 -0.55 24.82
CA LEU A 39 6.76 -0.23 23.49
C LEU A 39 8.29 -0.37 23.43
N ARG A 40 9.02 0.08 24.46
CA ARG A 40 10.50 -0.12 24.54
C ARG A 40 10.89 -1.60 24.59
N ARG A 41 10.14 -2.43 25.32
CA ARG A 41 10.39 -3.89 25.36
C ARG A 41 10.08 -4.56 24.03
N LEU A 42 9.02 -4.12 23.35
CA LEU A 42 8.65 -4.61 22.02
C LEU A 42 9.73 -4.25 20.99
N ALA A 43 10.20 -3.00 21.01
CA ALA A 43 11.28 -2.52 20.16
C ALA A 43 12.58 -3.34 20.32
N ARG A 44 12.95 -3.70 21.56
CA ARG A 44 14.11 -4.56 21.85
C ARG A 44 13.96 -6.02 21.40
N LYS A 45 12.72 -6.48 21.23
CA LYS A 45 12.40 -7.84 20.78
C LYS A 45 12.22 -7.96 19.27
N SER A 46 12.22 -6.84 18.54
CA SER A 46 12.13 -6.86 17.08
C SER A 46 13.45 -7.34 16.46
N PRO A 47 13.43 -8.32 15.53
CA PRO A 47 14.64 -8.90 14.95
C PRO A 47 15.37 -8.01 13.93
N LEU A 48 14.84 -6.84 13.58
CA LEU A 48 15.50 -5.83 12.72
C LEU A 48 15.80 -4.57 13.54
N PRO A 49 16.98 -3.93 13.38
CA PRO A 49 17.21 -2.61 13.94
C PRO A 49 16.19 -1.65 13.32
N GLN A 50 15.31 -1.03 14.12
CA GLN A 50 14.23 -0.13 13.65
C GLN A 50 14.72 0.96 12.67
N ALA A 51 15.98 1.40 12.83
CA ALA A 51 16.62 2.37 11.92
C ALA A 51 16.78 1.83 10.48
N GLN A 52 17.12 0.55 10.34
CA GLN A 52 17.31 -0.08 9.03
C GLN A 52 15.97 -0.26 8.30
N GLU A 53 14.93 -0.66 9.03
CA GLU A 53 13.58 -0.77 8.48
C GLU A 53 13.03 0.60 8.02
N THR A 54 13.26 1.64 8.82
CA THR A 54 12.88 3.02 8.46
C THR A 54 13.63 3.49 7.19
N ALA A 55 14.91 3.15 7.06
CA ALA A 55 15.71 3.47 5.88
C ALA A 55 15.19 2.74 4.63
N LEU A 56 14.84 1.45 4.74
CA LEU A 56 14.28 0.66 3.65
C LEU A 56 12.92 1.23 3.19
N VAL A 57 12.03 1.53 4.13
CA VAL A 57 10.73 2.15 3.85
C VAL A 57 10.91 3.48 3.11
N THR A 58 11.81 4.33 3.59
CA THR A 58 12.09 5.65 2.98
C THR A 58 12.67 5.50 1.58
N ARG A 59 13.61 4.57 1.39
CA ARG A 59 14.21 4.28 0.09
C ARG A 59 13.16 3.76 -0.90
N ALA A 60 12.32 2.82 -0.49
CA ALA A 60 11.28 2.26 -1.34
C ALA A 60 10.28 3.33 -1.80
N ARG A 61 9.87 4.24 -0.92
CA ARG A 61 9.01 5.39 -1.28
C ARG A 61 9.64 6.28 -2.35
N ARG A 62 10.92 6.63 -2.16
CA ARG A 62 11.67 7.46 -3.13
C ARG A 62 11.79 6.75 -4.47
N GLN A 63 12.19 5.49 -4.44
CA GLN A 63 12.37 4.67 -5.63
C GLN A 63 11.05 4.51 -6.40
N LEU A 64 9.95 4.21 -5.72
CA LEU A 64 8.63 4.11 -6.33
C LEU A 64 8.20 5.44 -6.95
N SER A 65 8.39 6.56 -6.24
CA SER A 65 8.07 7.89 -6.79
C SER A 65 8.90 8.23 -8.03
N VAL A 66 10.14 7.77 -8.14
CA VAL A 66 10.98 8.01 -9.32
C VAL A 66 10.55 7.13 -10.48
N LEU A 67 10.35 5.83 -10.25
CA LEU A 67 9.98 4.87 -11.29
C LEU A 67 8.61 5.16 -11.89
N THR A 68 7.60 5.44 -11.06
CA THR A 68 6.26 5.82 -11.54
C THR A 68 6.31 7.03 -12.49
N ARG A 69 7.17 8.02 -12.22
CA ARG A 69 7.35 9.17 -13.11
C ARG A 69 8.17 8.86 -14.35
N LEU A 70 9.12 7.93 -14.27
CA LEU A 70 9.87 7.47 -15.43
C LEU A 70 8.98 6.70 -16.40
N TYR A 71 8.12 5.81 -15.90
CA TYR A 71 7.16 5.10 -16.75
C TYR A 71 6.22 6.07 -17.47
N LEU A 72 5.76 7.12 -16.79
CA LEU A 72 4.93 8.16 -17.41
C LEU A 72 5.67 9.07 -18.40
N LYS A 73 7.00 9.01 -18.47
CA LYS A 73 7.78 9.70 -19.52
C LYS A 73 7.94 8.87 -20.78
N ASP A 74 7.51 7.61 -20.78
CA ASP A 74 7.54 6.79 -21.98
C ASP A 74 6.68 7.45 -23.07
N ALA A 75 7.20 7.51 -24.30
CA ALA A 75 6.50 8.12 -25.43
C ALA A 75 5.18 7.39 -25.77
N GLN A 76 5.08 6.10 -25.42
CA GLN A 76 3.87 5.30 -25.60
C GLN A 76 2.88 5.44 -24.46
N ALA A 77 3.22 6.11 -23.36
CA ALA A 77 2.39 6.15 -22.17
C ALA A 77 1.01 6.77 -22.43
N VAL A 78 0.93 7.80 -23.29
CA VAL A 78 -0.35 8.40 -23.70
C VAL A 78 -1.22 7.39 -24.43
N ARG A 79 -0.67 6.75 -25.47
CA ARG A 79 -1.39 5.77 -26.30
C ARG A 79 -1.96 4.64 -25.45
N HIS A 80 -1.16 4.10 -24.54
CA HIS A 80 -1.58 3.00 -23.67
C HIS A 80 -2.71 3.40 -22.71
N VAL A 81 -2.66 4.62 -22.18
CA VAL A 81 -3.73 5.14 -21.31
C VAL A 81 -5.02 5.39 -22.12
N GLU A 82 -4.92 5.84 -23.37
CA GLU A 82 -6.07 5.98 -24.28
C GLU A 82 -6.71 4.63 -24.59
N GLU A 83 -5.91 3.61 -24.91
CA GLU A 83 -6.37 2.26 -25.20
C GLU A 83 -7.03 1.61 -23.97
N LEU A 84 -6.44 1.80 -22.79
CA LEU A 84 -7.06 1.38 -21.53
C LEU A 84 -8.38 2.12 -21.26
N ALA A 85 -8.43 3.44 -21.45
CA ALA A 85 -9.65 4.22 -21.25
C ALA A 85 -10.74 3.85 -22.27
N ALA A 86 -10.36 3.53 -23.51
CA ALA A 86 -11.28 3.08 -24.55
C ALA A 86 -11.84 1.67 -24.27
N SER A 87 -11.01 0.77 -23.76
CA SER A 87 -11.44 -0.60 -23.40
C SER A 87 -12.33 -0.63 -22.15
N LEU A 88 -12.14 0.27 -21.19
CA LEU A 88 -12.92 0.32 -19.95
C LEU A 88 -14.04 1.37 -19.96
N GLY A 89 -14.10 2.19 -21.00
CA GLY A 89 -15.04 3.30 -21.13
C GLY A 89 -16.49 2.84 -21.23
N ASP A 90 -17.37 3.66 -20.66
CA ASP A 90 -18.82 3.58 -20.81
C ASP A 90 -19.20 4.22 -22.14
N ASP A 91 -19.68 3.44 -23.11
CA ASP A 91 -20.31 3.93 -24.33
C ASP A 91 -21.71 4.54 -24.05
N GLY A 92 -22.13 4.62 -22.78
CA GLY A 92 -23.38 5.20 -22.35
C GLY A 92 -24.59 4.29 -22.60
N ASP A 93 -24.36 3.07 -23.10
CA ASP A 93 -25.41 2.15 -23.57
C ASP A 93 -25.47 0.86 -22.73
N GLY A 94 -24.76 0.81 -21.60
CA GLY A 94 -24.74 -0.37 -20.72
C GLY A 94 -24.11 -1.61 -21.36
N ASN A 95 -23.26 -1.43 -22.37
CA ASN A 95 -22.67 -2.53 -23.10
C ASN A 95 -21.33 -2.99 -22.53
N ARG A 96 -21.08 -4.28 -22.76
CA ARG A 96 -20.22 -5.16 -21.96
C ARG A 96 -18.75 -4.82 -22.14
N HIS A 97 -18.02 -4.78 -21.02
CA HIS A 97 -16.56 -4.66 -20.97
C HIS A 97 -15.93 -5.73 -21.89
N PRO A 98 -14.89 -5.40 -22.69
CA PRO A 98 -14.17 -6.39 -23.48
C PRO A 98 -13.68 -7.51 -22.57
N PRO A 99 -13.50 -8.74 -23.09
CA PRO A 99 -12.86 -9.81 -22.34
C PRO A 99 -11.52 -9.29 -21.78
N PHE A 100 -11.16 -9.69 -20.55
CA PHE A 100 -9.87 -9.33 -19.94
C PHE A 100 -8.65 -9.64 -20.84
N GLU A 101 -8.83 -10.50 -21.84
CA GLU A 101 -7.84 -10.88 -22.85
C GLU A 101 -7.43 -9.72 -23.78
N ASP A 102 -8.26 -8.70 -23.97
CA ASP A 102 -7.99 -7.54 -24.83
C ASP A 102 -7.62 -6.26 -24.04
N LEU A 103 -7.44 -6.37 -22.72
CA LEU A 103 -7.11 -5.23 -21.88
C LEU A 103 -5.66 -4.78 -22.07
N ASP A 104 -5.44 -3.49 -22.26
CA ASP A 104 -4.08 -2.95 -22.34
C ASP A 104 -3.39 -3.00 -20.97
N ILE A 105 -2.51 -3.99 -20.81
CA ILE A 105 -1.78 -4.26 -19.56
C ILE A 105 -0.75 -3.17 -19.25
N ASP A 106 -0.10 -2.62 -20.27
CA ASP A 106 0.84 -1.50 -20.11
C ASP A 106 0.06 -0.26 -19.66
N GLY A 107 -1.09 0.00 -20.28
CA GLY A 107 -2.03 1.04 -19.86
C GLY A 107 -2.44 0.87 -18.40
N ALA A 108 -2.81 -0.34 -17.96
CA ALA A 108 -3.18 -0.64 -16.58
C ALA A 108 -2.03 -0.32 -15.59
N GLN A 109 -0.80 -0.69 -15.94
CA GLN A 109 0.37 -0.37 -15.13
C GLN A 109 0.61 1.14 -14.99
N LEU A 110 0.48 1.87 -16.10
CA LEU A 110 0.63 3.33 -16.14
C LEU A 110 -0.48 4.03 -15.35
N PHE A 111 -1.71 3.53 -15.44
CA PHE A 111 -2.82 4.06 -14.66
C PHE A 111 -2.59 3.88 -13.15
N GLY A 112 -2.07 2.71 -12.73
CA GLY A 112 -1.60 2.52 -11.36
C GLY A 112 -0.52 3.53 -10.95
N CYS A 113 0.42 3.87 -11.84
CA CYS A 113 1.43 4.90 -11.58
C CYS A 113 0.80 6.29 -11.36
N MET A 114 -0.20 6.66 -12.16
CA MET A 114 -0.90 7.94 -12.01
C MET A 114 -1.68 8.01 -10.71
N LEU A 115 -2.42 6.95 -10.37
CA LEU A 115 -3.14 6.83 -9.10
C LEU A 115 -2.22 6.94 -7.88
N HIS A 116 -1.04 6.32 -7.96
CA HIS A 116 -0.04 6.42 -6.89
C HIS A 116 0.43 7.86 -6.69
N LEU A 117 0.80 8.55 -7.77
CA LEU A 117 1.27 9.94 -7.72
C LEU A 117 0.19 10.92 -7.26
N ALA A 118 -1.07 10.55 -7.44
CA ALA A 118 -2.22 11.31 -7.02
C ALA A 118 -2.67 11.06 -5.57
N GLY A 119 -2.05 10.12 -4.87
CA GLY A 119 -2.43 9.80 -3.49
C GLY A 119 -3.55 8.78 -3.35
N HIS A 120 -3.78 7.93 -4.35
CA HIS A 120 -4.72 6.79 -4.30
C HIS A 120 -3.96 5.45 -4.28
N PRO A 121 -3.22 5.14 -3.20
CA PRO A 121 -2.34 3.98 -3.15
C PRO A 121 -3.09 2.64 -3.22
N GLN A 122 -4.31 2.55 -2.69
CA GLN A 122 -5.12 1.31 -2.77
C GLN A 122 -5.60 1.05 -4.19
N SER A 123 -6.03 2.09 -4.91
CA SER A 123 -6.41 1.96 -6.32
C SER A 123 -5.19 1.65 -7.19
N ALA A 124 -4.05 2.29 -6.92
CA ALA A 124 -2.79 1.97 -7.60
C ALA A 124 -2.40 0.49 -7.42
N GLN A 125 -2.51 -0.03 -6.19
CA GLN A 125 -2.25 -1.44 -5.89
C GLN A 125 -3.13 -2.36 -6.72
N PHE A 126 -4.44 -2.11 -6.77
CA PHE A 126 -5.37 -2.92 -7.57
C PHE A 126 -4.93 -3.02 -9.04
N TRP A 127 -4.61 -1.88 -9.67
CA TRP A 127 -4.19 -1.86 -11.07
C TRP A 127 -2.84 -2.53 -11.30
N TRP A 128 -1.90 -2.39 -10.36
CA TRP A 128 -0.65 -3.11 -10.45
C TRP A 128 -0.82 -4.61 -10.21
N GLU A 129 -1.71 -5.05 -9.32
CA GLU A 129 -2.01 -6.49 -9.12
C GLU A 129 -2.60 -7.10 -10.38
N LEU A 130 -3.52 -6.39 -11.04
CA LEU A 130 -4.06 -6.78 -12.33
C LEU A 130 -2.96 -6.94 -13.38
N ALA A 131 -2.12 -5.91 -13.56
CA ALA A 131 -1.07 -5.93 -14.58
C ALA A 131 0.03 -6.95 -14.27
N ALA A 132 0.41 -7.11 -13.00
CA ALA A 132 1.39 -8.10 -12.55
C ALA A 132 0.85 -9.54 -12.73
N GLY A 133 -0.46 -9.75 -12.50
CA GLY A 133 -1.13 -11.01 -12.79
C GLY A 133 -1.09 -11.40 -14.27
N ALA A 134 -1.06 -10.40 -15.16
CA ALA A 134 -0.84 -10.57 -16.60
C ALA A 134 0.66 -10.64 -17.00
N GLY A 135 1.58 -10.62 -16.04
CA GLY A 135 3.01 -10.79 -16.28
C GLY A 135 3.82 -9.50 -16.48
N HIS A 136 3.23 -8.32 -16.25
CA HIS A 136 3.94 -7.05 -16.46
C HIS A 136 5.00 -6.79 -15.36
N LEU A 137 6.28 -6.88 -15.73
CA LEU A 137 7.43 -6.71 -14.83
C LEU A 137 7.43 -5.41 -14.03
N GLY A 138 7.12 -4.29 -14.70
CA GLY A 138 7.06 -2.97 -14.05
C GLY A 138 6.01 -2.89 -12.94
N ALA A 139 4.83 -3.48 -13.13
CA ALA A 139 3.77 -3.57 -12.12
C ALA A 139 4.20 -4.47 -10.95
N THR A 140 4.78 -5.64 -11.24
CA THR A 140 5.33 -6.55 -10.22
C THR A 140 6.37 -5.83 -9.34
N TYR A 141 7.26 -5.05 -9.96
CA TYR A 141 8.26 -4.28 -9.22
C TYR A 141 7.66 -3.09 -8.44
N CYS A 142 6.66 -2.41 -9.01
CA CYS A 142 5.90 -1.38 -8.31
C CYS A 142 5.23 -1.95 -7.04
N LEU A 143 4.66 -3.16 -7.09
CA LEU A 143 4.05 -3.83 -5.93
C LEU A 143 5.09 -4.19 -4.86
N HIS A 144 6.24 -4.72 -5.27
CA HIS A 144 7.34 -4.96 -4.34
C HIS A 144 7.72 -3.68 -3.56
N LEU A 145 7.91 -2.56 -4.28
CA LEU A 145 8.27 -1.28 -3.67
C LEU A 145 7.11 -0.70 -2.84
N HIS A 146 5.86 -0.84 -3.29
CA HIS A 146 4.66 -0.39 -2.60
C HIS A 146 4.53 -1.06 -1.22
N HIS A 147 4.63 -2.39 -1.16
CA HIS A 147 4.55 -3.11 0.11
C HIS A 147 5.79 -2.87 0.98
N THR A 148 6.97 -2.69 0.38
CA THR A 148 8.17 -2.28 1.14
C THR A 148 7.99 -0.90 1.78
N ALA A 149 7.38 0.05 1.06
CA ALA A 149 7.08 1.40 1.53
C ALA A 149 6.00 1.45 2.65
N GLN A 150 5.22 0.37 2.80
CA GLN A 150 4.25 0.17 3.88
C GLN A 150 4.82 -0.62 5.06
N GLY A 151 6.03 -1.18 4.94
CA GLY A 151 6.58 -2.13 5.93
C GLY A 151 5.93 -3.53 5.88
N ALA A 152 5.15 -3.82 4.83
CA ALA A 152 4.45 -5.08 4.63
C ALA A 152 5.43 -6.15 4.09
N ARG A 153 6.32 -6.64 4.96
CA ARG A 153 7.48 -7.47 4.57
C ARG A 153 7.11 -8.75 3.82
N ALA A 154 6.06 -9.45 4.24
CA ALA A 154 5.68 -10.73 3.62
C ALA A 154 5.23 -10.52 2.16
N GLN A 155 4.41 -9.51 1.93
CA GLN A 155 3.94 -9.13 0.60
C GLN A 155 5.10 -8.60 -0.26
N ALA A 156 5.96 -7.77 0.32
CA ALA A 156 7.15 -7.25 -0.37
C ALA A 156 8.07 -8.38 -0.87
N ILE A 157 8.30 -9.42 -0.06
CA ILE A 157 9.09 -10.60 -0.46
C ILE A 157 8.36 -11.38 -1.55
N HIS A 158 7.06 -11.64 -1.39
CA HIS A 158 6.27 -12.36 -2.38
C HIS A 158 6.39 -11.74 -3.78
N TRP A 159 6.18 -10.43 -3.90
CA TRP A 159 6.27 -9.73 -5.18
C TRP A 159 7.70 -9.65 -5.72
N LEU A 160 8.72 -9.59 -4.85
CA LEU A 160 10.11 -9.66 -5.30
C LEU A 160 10.44 -11.04 -5.88
N ASP A 161 9.94 -12.10 -5.27
CA ASP A 161 10.14 -13.46 -5.77
C ASP A 161 9.37 -13.66 -7.09
N GLN A 162 8.15 -13.12 -7.22
CA GLN A 162 7.43 -13.09 -8.51
C GLN A 162 8.23 -12.34 -9.58
N PHE A 163 8.80 -11.18 -9.25
CA PHE A 163 9.63 -10.41 -10.19
C PHE A 163 10.83 -11.23 -10.67
N ARG A 164 11.53 -11.92 -9.77
CA ARG A 164 12.68 -12.77 -10.10
C ARG A 164 12.30 -13.97 -10.97
N LEU A 165 11.11 -14.52 -10.80
CA LEU A 165 10.60 -15.60 -11.65
C LEU A 165 10.28 -15.12 -13.06
N GLN A 166 9.78 -13.90 -13.21
CA GLN A 166 9.43 -13.32 -14.51
C GLN A 166 10.64 -12.72 -15.23
N ALA A 167 11.59 -12.14 -14.50
CA ALA A 167 12.76 -11.45 -15.02
C ALA A 167 14.06 -12.23 -14.72
N ILE A 168 14.17 -13.44 -15.28
CA ILE A 168 15.30 -14.35 -15.04
C ILE A 168 16.66 -13.71 -15.37
N ASP A 169 16.68 -12.80 -16.35
CA ASP A 169 17.90 -12.10 -16.78
C ASP A 169 18.24 -10.87 -15.92
N LEU A 170 17.38 -10.46 -14.98
CA LEU A 170 17.61 -9.32 -14.09
C LEU A 170 18.04 -9.79 -12.70
N ASP A 171 19.34 -9.74 -12.45
CA ASP A 171 19.96 -10.21 -11.22
C ASP A 171 19.94 -9.15 -10.08
N GLU A 172 20.55 -9.52 -8.95
CA GLU A 172 20.65 -8.63 -7.79
C GLU A 172 21.51 -7.38 -8.07
N GLU A 173 22.50 -7.50 -8.96
CA GLU A 173 23.33 -6.37 -9.38
C GLU A 173 22.52 -5.34 -10.15
N PHE A 174 21.66 -5.79 -11.07
CA PHE A 174 20.72 -4.93 -11.79
C PHE A 174 19.75 -4.22 -10.84
N LEU A 175 19.17 -4.94 -9.87
CA LEU A 175 18.27 -4.35 -8.88
C LEU A 175 18.99 -3.31 -8.00
N LEU A 176 20.22 -3.60 -7.58
CA LEU A 176 21.05 -2.67 -6.82
C LEU A 176 21.40 -1.42 -7.66
N GLY A 177 21.74 -1.61 -8.94
CA GLY A 177 22.00 -0.56 -9.91
C GLY A 177 20.78 0.35 -10.09
N THR A 178 19.61 -0.23 -10.30
CA THR A 178 18.32 0.49 -10.39
C THR A 178 18.05 1.30 -9.12
N ALA A 179 18.28 0.71 -7.96
CA ALA A 179 18.06 1.39 -6.69
C ALA A 179 19.09 2.51 -6.42
N ARG A 180 20.32 2.42 -6.95
CA ARG A 180 21.32 3.51 -6.92
C ARG A 180 20.98 4.61 -7.91
N PHE A 181 20.58 4.25 -9.12
CA PHE A 181 20.19 5.19 -10.17
C PHE A 181 18.98 6.04 -9.73
N THR A 182 17.94 5.39 -9.21
CA THR A 182 16.75 6.08 -8.71
C THR A 182 17.05 6.97 -7.49
N GLN A 183 17.98 6.56 -6.62
CA GLN A 183 18.49 7.43 -5.56
C GLN A 183 19.20 8.67 -6.14
N TRP A 184 20.14 8.48 -7.06
CA TRP A 184 20.88 9.57 -7.68
C TRP A 184 19.93 10.55 -8.40
N MET A 185 18.95 10.03 -9.14
CA MET A 185 17.91 10.84 -9.77
C MET A 185 17.10 11.63 -8.75
N HIS A 186 16.72 11.03 -7.62
CA HIS A 186 15.98 11.75 -6.59
C HIS A 186 16.79 12.92 -6.00
N GLU A 187 18.12 12.76 -5.89
CA GLU A 187 19.03 13.77 -5.37
C GLU A 187 19.31 14.90 -6.38
N HIS A 188 19.39 14.59 -7.68
CA HIS A 188 19.83 15.55 -8.72
C HIS A 188 18.69 16.10 -9.58
N TRP A 189 17.57 15.38 -9.65
CA TRP A 189 16.34 15.77 -10.32
C TRP A 189 15.15 15.46 -9.43
N PRO A 190 14.95 16.23 -8.35
CA PRO A 190 13.89 15.98 -7.39
C PRO A 190 12.56 15.91 -8.15
N PRO A 191 11.73 14.88 -7.87
CA PRO A 191 10.50 14.66 -8.60
C PRO A 191 9.54 15.84 -8.36
N THR A 192 9.44 16.77 -9.32
CA THR A 192 8.44 17.84 -9.26
C THR A 192 7.06 17.22 -9.45
N ALA A 193 6.19 17.33 -8.43
CA ALA A 193 4.77 17.01 -8.57
C ALA A 193 4.22 17.79 -9.78
N HIS A 194 3.60 17.11 -10.74
CA HIS A 194 2.87 17.80 -11.81
C HIS A 194 1.48 18.12 -11.25
N PRO A 195 1.20 19.40 -10.89
CA PRO A 195 -0.03 19.76 -10.20
C PRO A 195 -1.27 19.36 -11.01
N SER A 196 -1.19 19.47 -12.34
CA SER A 196 -2.28 19.14 -13.26
C SER A 196 -2.68 17.65 -13.29
N LEU A 197 -1.75 16.72 -13.04
CA LEU A 197 -2.04 15.28 -12.99
C LEU A 197 -2.60 14.89 -11.61
N LEU A 198 -2.15 15.59 -10.57
CA LEU A 198 -2.65 15.46 -9.21
C LEU A 198 -4.09 15.98 -9.10
N ASP A 199 -4.39 17.16 -9.64
CA ASP A 199 -5.72 17.79 -9.57
C ASP A 199 -6.81 16.94 -10.25
N GLU A 200 -6.48 16.28 -11.37
CA GLU A 200 -7.44 15.49 -12.13
C GLU A 200 -7.70 14.12 -11.50
N VAL A 201 -6.67 13.46 -10.98
CA VAL A 201 -6.90 12.21 -10.26
C VAL A 201 -7.59 12.48 -8.90
N LEU A 202 -7.31 13.63 -8.26
CA LEU A 202 -8.12 14.10 -7.13
C LEU A 202 -9.59 14.32 -7.56
N ARG A 203 -9.85 14.90 -8.75
CA ARG A 203 -11.20 14.99 -9.31
C ARG A 203 -11.82 13.60 -9.47
N LEU A 204 -11.14 12.64 -10.10
CA LEU A 204 -11.65 11.27 -10.30
C LEU A 204 -11.99 10.58 -8.98
N ALA A 205 -11.19 10.80 -7.94
CA ALA A 205 -11.46 10.27 -6.62
C ALA A 205 -12.60 10.97 -5.88
N LEU A 206 -12.83 12.27 -6.15
CA LEU A 206 -13.94 13.05 -5.57
C LEU A 206 -15.29 12.74 -6.23
N TYR A 207 -15.32 12.24 -7.48
CA TYR A 207 -16.56 11.83 -8.17
C TYR A 207 -17.03 10.41 -7.81
N HIS A 208 -16.24 9.64 -7.05
CA HIS A 208 -16.67 8.32 -6.57
C HIS A 208 -17.48 8.47 -5.27
N SER A 209 -18.74 8.02 -5.32
CA SER A 209 -19.63 7.84 -4.17
C SER A 209 -18.92 7.07 -3.04
N ASP A 210 -19.28 7.33 -1.77
CA ASP A 210 -18.81 6.59 -0.59
C ASP A 210 -18.92 5.04 -0.72
N ASP A 211 -19.71 4.54 -1.68
CA ASP A 211 -19.92 3.13 -1.98
C ASP A 211 -18.87 2.46 -2.90
N GLN A 212 -17.96 3.21 -3.56
CA GLN A 212 -16.88 2.64 -4.39
C GLN A 212 -15.51 3.19 -3.98
N PRO A 213 -14.79 2.52 -3.05
CA PRO A 213 -13.54 3.02 -2.48
C PRO A 213 -12.32 2.93 -3.42
N LEU A 214 -12.47 2.35 -4.61
CA LEU A 214 -11.39 2.17 -5.59
C LEU A 214 -11.70 2.93 -6.88
N VAL A 215 -10.73 3.71 -7.36
CA VAL A 215 -10.79 4.35 -8.69
C VAL A 215 -10.55 3.27 -9.75
N CYS A 216 -11.65 2.76 -10.31
CA CYS A 216 -11.63 1.63 -11.25
C CYS A 216 -11.85 2.02 -12.71
N ARG A 217 -11.93 3.32 -13.03
CA ARG A 217 -12.22 3.77 -14.41
C ARG A 217 -11.24 4.86 -14.87
N PRO A 218 -10.34 4.55 -15.80
CA PRO A 218 -9.54 5.57 -16.49
C PRO A 218 -10.44 6.30 -17.50
N GLU A 219 -10.49 7.64 -17.40
CA GLU A 219 -11.22 8.47 -18.36
C GLU A 219 -10.30 8.95 -19.49
N ARG A 220 -10.86 9.15 -20.69
CA ARG A 220 -10.09 9.62 -21.87
C ARG A 220 -9.35 10.95 -21.64
N GLN A 221 -9.88 11.80 -20.78
CA GLN A 221 -9.28 13.09 -20.40
C GLN A 221 -7.92 12.95 -19.68
N ILE A 222 -7.64 11.78 -19.09
CA ILE A 222 -6.35 11.49 -18.44
C ILE A 222 -5.23 11.46 -19.48
N ALA A 223 -5.49 10.83 -20.64
CA ALA A 223 -4.51 10.75 -21.72
C ALA A 223 -4.20 12.11 -22.36
N ASP A 224 -5.24 12.91 -22.64
CA ASP A 224 -5.10 14.26 -23.21
C ASP A 224 -4.13 15.12 -22.36
N ARG A 225 -4.23 15.02 -21.03
CA ARG A 225 -3.36 15.77 -20.11
C ARG A 225 -1.96 15.17 -20.00
N LEU A 226 -1.80 13.85 -20.09
CA LEU A 226 -0.48 13.22 -20.18
C LEU A 226 0.25 13.70 -21.45
N HIS A 227 -0.47 13.87 -22.56
CA HIS A 227 0.06 14.45 -23.80
C HIS A 227 0.57 15.88 -23.58
N HIS A 228 -0.24 16.74 -22.96
CA HIS A 228 0.19 18.10 -22.60
C HIS A 228 1.42 18.14 -21.68
N LEU A 229 1.58 17.15 -20.78
CA LEU A 229 2.75 17.04 -19.92
C LEU A 229 4.03 16.63 -20.65
N ALA A 230 3.89 15.82 -21.71
CA ALA A 230 5.00 15.47 -22.58
C ALA A 230 5.44 16.67 -23.43
N ASP A 231 4.49 17.48 -23.91
CA ASP A 231 4.73 18.62 -24.81
C ASP A 231 5.38 19.83 -24.11
N HIS A 232 5.03 20.12 -22.85
CA HIS A 232 5.55 21.27 -22.10
C HIS A 232 6.97 21.10 -21.53
N ARG A 233 7.80 20.23 -22.14
CA ARG A 233 9.16 19.90 -21.68
C ARG A 233 10.26 20.03 -22.73
N THR A 234 9.97 20.68 -23.87
CA THR A 234 11.02 21.27 -24.71
C THR A 234 11.36 22.67 -24.23
#